data_AF-A0A1V6B9J5-F1
#
_entry.id   AF-A0A1V6B9J5-F1
#
_cell.length_a   1.000
_cell.length_b   1.000
_cell.length_c   1.000
_cell.angle_alpha   90.00
_cell.angle_beta   90.00
_cell.angle_gamma   90.00
#
_symmetry.space_group_name_H-M   'P 1'
#
loop_
_entity.id
_entity.type
_entity.pdbx_description
1 polymer ?
#
loop_
_entity_poly.entity_id
_entity_poly.type
_entity_poly.pdbx_seq_one_letter_code
_entity_poly.pdbx_strand_id
1 'polypeptide(L)'
;MLFNLFKKHLIDSGIDEKQIIEINFDAIENEKYRDPLTVLNHVNTQIVDNREYYLLLDEVQLLDKFESVLNSLWKKNNVDIYVTGSNAKFLSKDILTGFRGRGDQVHIYPLSFSEFLSVYQGDKYQAFNDYLFTVGSRRFQKWLNTVKKQPINPICIRKPILKILLIETELKMI
;
A
#
# COMPACT_ATOMS: atom_id res chain seq x y z
N MET A 1 -0.29 -3.83 6.64
CA MET A 1 -1.21 -3.07 7.54
C MET A 1 -2.25 -2.26 6.78
N LEU A 2 -1.86 -1.50 5.74
CA LEU A 2 -2.79 -0.85 4.83
C LEU A 2 -3.42 -1.83 3.83
N PHE A 3 -2.60 -2.72 3.25
CA PHE A 3 -3.09 -3.76 2.36
C PHE A 3 -4.04 -4.75 3.04
N ASN A 4 -3.90 -5.03 4.34
CA ASN A 4 -4.88 -5.86 5.05
C ASN A 4 -6.28 -5.22 5.08
N LEU A 5 -6.36 -3.88 5.24
CA LEU A 5 -7.62 -3.15 5.21
C LEU A 5 -8.20 -3.15 3.80
N PHE A 6 -7.35 -2.94 2.79
CA PHE A 6 -7.77 -2.93 1.40
C PHE A 6 -8.20 -4.31 0.90
N LYS A 7 -7.43 -5.36 1.21
CA LYS A 7 -7.77 -6.77 0.96
C LYS A 7 -9.13 -7.11 1.58
N LYS A 8 -9.36 -6.72 2.83
CA LYS A 8 -10.67 -6.91 3.46
C LYS A 8 -11.78 -6.20 2.68
N HIS A 9 -11.57 -4.95 2.27
CA HIS A 9 -12.53 -4.22 1.46
C HIS A 9 -12.82 -4.89 0.11
N LEU A 10 -11.80 -5.43 -0.56
CA LEU A 10 -11.97 -6.19 -1.81
C LEU A 10 -12.81 -7.45 -1.59
N ILE A 11 -12.53 -8.21 -0.53
CA ILE A 11 -13.29 -9.41 -0.16
C ILE A 11 -14.74 -9.04 0.18
N ASP A 12 -14.95 -7.99 0.98
CA ASP A 12 -16.28 -7.48 1.34
C ASP A 12 -17.07 -6.98 0.11
N SER A 13 -16.36 -6.59 -0.96
CA SER A 13 -16.94 -6.19 -2.26
C SER A 13 -17.24 -7.37 -3.19
N GLY A 14 -16.97 -8.61 -2.76
CA GLY A 14 -17.27 -9.84 -3.49
C GLY A 14 -16.13 -10.39 -4.36
N ILE A 15 -14.89 -9.91 -4.19
CA ILE A 15 -13.70 -10.46 -4.88
C ILE A 15 -13.21 -11.72 -4.15
N ASP A 16 -12.93 -12.79 -4.91
CA ASP A 16 -12.38 -14.04 -4.36
C ASP A 16 -10.95 -13.82 -3.88
N GLU A 17 -10.58 -14.40 -2.73
CA GLU A 17 -9.23 -14.29 -2.18
C GLU A 17 -8.15 -14.80 -3.14
N LYS A 18 -8.46 -15.77 -4.01
CA LYS A 18 -7.55 -16.28 -5.05
C LYS A 18 -7.23 -15.25 -6.14
N GLN A 19 -8.06 -14.22 -6.28
CA GLN A 19 -7.82 -13.11 -7.21
C GLN A 19 -6.91 -12.04 -6.58
N ILE A 20 -6.58 -12.14 -5.29
CA ILE A 20 -5.77 -11.16 -4.56
C ILE A 20 -4.39 -11.76 -4.32
N ILE A 21 -3.38 -11.22 -5.01
CA ILE A 21 -1.98 -11.64 -4.88
C ILE A 21 -1.25 -10.58 -4.05
N GLU A 22 -0.84 -10.96 -2.83
CA GLU A 22 -0.11 -10.07 -1.91
C GLU A 22 1.35 -10.53 -1.79
N ILE A 23 2.29 -9.60 -1.97
CA ILE A 23 3.72 -9.85 -1.80
C ILE A 23 4.31 -8.71 -0.97
N ASN A 24 4.91 -9.06 0.16
CA ASN A 24 5.67 -8.13 0.99
C ASN A 24 7.16 -8.39 0.80
N PHE A 25 7.90 -7.44 0.20
CA PHE A 25 9.32 -7.62 -0.11
C PHE A 25 10.27 -7.43 1.10
N ASP A 26 9.78 -6.88 2.21
CA ASP A 26 10.54 -6.75 3.46
C ASP A 26 10.61 -8.09 4.22
N ALA A 27 9.58 -8.93 4.08
CA ALA A 27 9.55 -10.24 4.70
C ALA A 27 10.70 -11.15 4.20
N ILE A 28 11.44 -11.74 5.14
CA ILE A 28 12.59 -12.63 4.86
C ILE A 28 12.17 -13.81 3.97
N GLU A 29 10.98 -14.36 4.20
CA GLU A 29 10.38 -15.46 3.42
C GLU A 29 10.24 -15.13 1.91
N ASN A 30 10.16 -13.83 1.60
CA ASN A 30 9.97 -13.29 0.27
C ASN A 30 11.24 -12.70 -0.34
N GLU A 31 12.39 -12.87 0.30
CA GLU A 31 13.67 -12.34 -0.19
C GLU A 31 13.98 -12.79 -1.64
N LYS A 32 13.63 -14.03 -1.98
CA LYS A 32 13.73 -14.57 -3.35
C LYS A 32 12.90 -13.79 -4.38
N TYR A 33 11.82 -13.13 -3.98
CA TYR A 33 10.97 -12.33 -4.86
C TYR A 33 11.51 -10.92 -5.07
N ARG A 34 12.62 -10.53 -4.42
CA ARG A 34 13.34 -9.29 -4.76
C ARG A 34 14.04 -9.39 -6.11
N ASP A 35 14.23 -10.59 -6.64
CA ASP A 35 14.68 -10.81 -8.01
C ASP A 35 13.54 -10.58 -9.02
N PRO A 36 13.75 -9.75 -10.08
CA PRO A 36 12.71 -9.37 -11.03
C PRO A 36 12.06 -10.55 -11.75
N LEU A 37 12.86 -11.54 -12.17
CA LEU A 37 12.36 -12.67 -12.96
C LEU A 37 11.58 -13.63 -12.07
N THR A 38 12.05 -13.84 -10.84
CA THR A 38 11.40 -14.71 -9.86
C THR A 38 10.01 -14.19 -9.49
N VAL A 39 9.86 -12.89 -9.22
CA VAL A 39 8.54 -12.32 -8.90
C VAL A 39 7.60 -12.36 -10.10
N LEU A 40 8.08 -12.05 -11.32
CA LEU A 40 7.27 -12.11 -12.53
C LEU A 40 6.73 -13.52 -12.77
N ASN A 41 7.60 -14.54 -12.65
CA ASN A 41 7.20 -15.93 -12.78
C ASN A 41 6.17 -16.32 -11.71
N HIS A 42 6.40 -15.94 -10.46
CA HIS A 42 5.48 -16.24 -9.35
C HIS A 42 4.08 -15.64 -9.54
N VAL A 43 4.01 -14.40 -10.01
CA VAL A 43 2.73 -13.74 -10.32
C VAL A 43 2.06 -14.42 -11.52
N ASN A 44 2.82 -14.72 -12.58
CA ASN A 44 2.28 -15.37 -13.78
C ASN A 44 1.67 -16.75 -13.50
N THR A 45 2.24 -17.51 -12.57
CA THR A 45 1.70 -18.85 -12.20
C THR A 45 0.39 -18.78 -11.41
N GLN A 46 0.09 -17.63 -10.78
CA GLN A 46 -1.13 -17.44 -9.99
C GLN A 46 -2.30 -16.91 -10.82
N ILE A 47 -1.99 -16.20 -11.91
CA ILE A 47 -2.98 -15.72 -12.87
C ILE A 47 -3.34 -16.89 -13.79
N VAL A 48 -4.37 -17.64 -13.43
CA VAL A 48 -4.78 -18.87 -14.13
C VAL A 48 -5.90 -18.66 -15.13
N ASP A 49 -6.63 -17.56 -15.02
CA ASP A 49 -7.78 -17.25 -15.87
C ASP A 49 -7.81 -15.78 -16.30
N ASN A 50 -8.86 -15.41 -17.01
CA ASN A 50 -9.05 -14.07 -17.56
C ASN A 50 -9.85 -13.14 -16.64
N ARG A 51 -10.05 -13.50 -15.37
CA ARG A 51 -10.66 -12.63 -14.36
C ARG A 51 -9.70 -11.53 -13.97
N GLU A 52 -10.23 -10.48 -13.34
CA GLU A 52 -9.41 -9.40 -12.79
C GLU A 52 -8.68 -9.88 -11.53
N TYR A 53 -7.37 -9.66 -11.49
CA TYR A 53 -6.50 -9.93 -10.35
C TYR A 53 -6.01 -8.63 -9.72
N TYR A 54 -5.94 -8.61 -8.40
CA TYR A 54 -5.44 -7.48 -7.61
C TYR A 54 -4.07 -7.82 -7.04
N LEU A 55 -3.05 -7.11 -7.48
CA LEU A 55 -1.68 -7.25 -7.00
C LEU A 55 -1.38 -6.20 -5.94
N LEU A 56 -1.08 -6.64 -4.73
CA LEU A 56 -0.73 -5.80 -3.59
C LEU A 56 0.76 -6.01 -3.27
N LEU A 57 1.61 -5.06 -3.68
CA LEU A 57 3.06 -5.15 -3.64
C LEU A 57 3.64 -4.20 -2.58
N ASP A 58 4.07 -4.74 -1.44
CA ASP A 58 4.48 -3.96 -0.27
C ASP A 58 5.99 -3.78 -0.20
N GLU A 59 6.44 -2.57 0.12
CA GLU A 59 7.84 -2.14 0.13
C GLU A 59 8.54 -2.39 -1.23
N VAL A 60 7.89 -1.96 -2.32
CA VAL A 60 8.33 -2.22 -3.70
C VAL A 60 9.72 -1.66 -4.03
N GLN A 61 10.23 -0.72 -3.26
CA GLN A 61 11.61 -0.23 -3.41
C GLN A 61 12.68 -1.29 -3.06
N LEU A 62 12.31 -2.38 -2.39
CA LEU A 62 13.19 -3.53 -2.13
C LEU A 62 13.24 -4.52 -3.29
N LEU A 63 12.36 -4.39 -4.28
CA LEU A 63 12.38 -5.16 -5.51
C LEU A 63 13.37 -4.53 -6.49
N ASP A 64 14.33 -5.33 -6.96
CA ASP A 64 15.27 -4.87 -7.98
C ASP A 64 14.52 -4.55 -9.27
N LYS A 65 14.95 -3.48 -9.97
CA LYS A 65 14.36 -3.03 -11.25
C LYS A 65 12.82 -2.97 -11.20
N PHE A 66 12.24 -2.58 -10.07
CA PHE A 66 10.80 -2.63 -9.85
C PHE A 66 10.00 -1.92 -10.95
N GLU A 67 10.49 -0.81 -11.51
CA GLU A 67 9.85 -0.13 -12.64
C GLU A 67 9.63 -1.04 -13.84
N SER A 68 10.62 -1.86 -14.19
CA SER A 68 10.56 -2.80 -15.31
C SER A 68 9.59 -3.94 -15.02
N VAL A 69 9.54 -4.40 -13.78
CA VAL A 69 8.59 -5.42 -13.31
C VAL A 69 7.17 -4.88 -13.38
N LEU A 70 6.91 -3.72 -12.79
CA LEU A 70 5.61 -3.06 -12.81
C LEU A 70 5.14 -2.78 -14.25
N ASN A 71 6.03 -2.29 -15.12
CA ASN A 71 5.72 -2.09 -16.54
C ASN A 71 5.38 -3.40 -17.26
N SER A 72 6.01 -4.51 -16.89
CA SER A 72 5.74 -5.82 -17.48
C SER A 72 4.41 -6.39 -17.00
N LEU A 73 4.09 -6.24 -15.71
CA LEU A 73 2.82 -6.65 -15.12
C LEU A 73 1.65 -5.80 -15.64
N TRP A 74 1.86 -4.50 -15.80
CA TRP A 74 0.84 -3.56 -16.29
C TRP A 74 0.37 -3.84 -17.72
N LYS A 75 1.21 -4.45 -18.57
CA LYS A 75 0.82 -4.88 -19.92
C LYS A 75 -0.25 -5.97 -19.93
N LYS A 76 -0.55 -6.59 -18.77
CA LYS A 76 -1.62 -7.57 -18.63
C LYS A 76 -2.96 -6.85 -18.46
N ASN A 77 -3.93 -7.23 -19.28
CA ASN A 77 -5.23 -6.55 -19.32
C ASN A 77 -6.15 -6.91 -18.13
N ASN A 78 -5.80 -7.94 -17.36
CA ASN A 78 -6.63 -8.49 -16.29
C ASN A 78 -5.98 -8.33 -14.91
N VAL A 79 -5.16 -7.29 -14.74
CA VAL A 79 -4.34 -7.07 -13.56
C VAL A 79 -4.42 -5.61 -13.12
N ASP A 80 -4.85 -5.39 -11.89
CA ASP A 80 -4.78 -4.11 -11.18
C ASP A 80 -3.67 -4.15 -10.15
N ILE A 81 -2.76 -3.18 -10.20
CA ILE A 81 -1.54 -3.18 -9.38
C ILE A 81 -1.59 -2.03 -8.38
N TYR A 82 -1.34 -2.38 -7.12
CA TYR A 82 -1.24 -1.50 -5.98
C TYR A 82 0.14 -1.68 -5.34
N VAL A 83 0.87 -0.58 -5.17
CA VAL A 83 2.21 -0.60 -4.59
C VAL A 83 2.28 0.31 -3.38
N THR A 84 3.05 -0.09 -2.39
CA THR A 84 3.44 0.74 -1.24
C THR A 84 4.94 0.80 -1.10
N GLY A 85 5.42 1.88 -0.47
CA GLY A 85 6.81 1.99 -0.06
C GLY A 85 7.02 3.13 0.91
N SER A 86 7.80 2.85 1.95
CA SER A 86 8.06 3.76 3.07
C SER A 86 9.05 4.89 2.75
N ASN A 87 9.79 4.79 1.64
CA ASN A 87 10.70 5.84 1.16
C ASN A 87 10.18 6.50 -0.13
N ALA A 88 9.16 7.35 0.04
CA ALA A 88 8.44 8.01 -1.05
C ALA A 88 9.32 8.93 -1.93
N LYS A 89 10.46 9.43 -1.43
CA LYS A 89 11.38 10.28 -2.21
C LYS A 89 12.06 9.54 -3.36
N PHE A 90 12.37 8.26 -3.16
CA PHE A 90 12.96 7.41 -4.20
C PHE A 90 11.88 6.99 -5.21
N LEU A 91 10.73 6.54 -4.71
CA LEU A 91 9.63 6.06 -5.53
C LEU A 91 9.04 7.17 -6.41
N SER A 92 8.83 8.39 -5.89
CA SER A 92 8.17 9.44 -6.65
C SER A 92 8.93 9.86 -7.91
N LYS A 93 10.25 10.07 -7.90
CA LYS A 93 10.97 10.53 -9.11
C LYS A 93 11.00 9.49 -10.23
N ASP A 94 11.32 8.25 -9.87
CA ASP A 94 11.54 7.11 -10.77
C ASP A 94 10.22 6.57 -11.34
N ILE A 95 9.19 6.52 -10.50
CA ILE A 95 7.83 6.21 -10.95
C ILE A 95 7.26 7.33 -11.82
N LEU A 96 7.42 8.60 -11.44
CA LEU A 96 6.86 9.72 -12.20
C LEU A 96 7.48 9.83 -13.59
N THR A 97 8.72 9.39 -13.81
CA THR A 97 9.34 9.33 -15.15
C THR A 97 8.92 8.07 -15.92
N GLY A 98 8.95 6.90 -15.29
CA GLY A 98 8.61 5.62 -15.91
C GLY A 98 7.12 5.47 -16.26
N PHE A 99 6.23 6.08 -15.47
CA PHE A 99 4.78 5.92 -15.56
C PHE A 99 4.04 7.23 -15.86
N ARG A 100 4.71 8.26 -16.43
CA ARG A 100 4.11 9.57 -16.80
C ARG A 100 2.69 9.41 -17.38
N GLY A 101 1.69 9.83 -16.59
CA GLY A 101 0.28 9.87 -16.99
C GLY A 101 -0.47 8.53 -17.01
N ARG A 102 0.13 7.43 -16.51
CA ARG A 102 -0.45 6.08 -16.56
C ARG A 102 -0.76 5.46 -15.20
N GLY A 103 -0.56 6.21 -14.13
CA GLY A 103 -0.91 5.80 -12.77
C GLY A 103 -1.35 6.97 -11.91
N ASP A 104 -2.18 6.66 -10.92
CA ASP A 104 -2.59 7.61 -9.89
C ASP A 104 -1.67 7.48 -8.70
N GLN A 105 -1.11 8.60 -8.25
CA GLN A 105 -0.31 8.67 -7.03
C GLN A 105 -1.16 9.21 -5.89
N VAL A 106 -1.27 8.45 -4.81
CA VAL A 106 -1.93 8.88 -3.59
C VAL A 106 -0.87 9.02 -2.50
N HIS A 107 -0.71 10.24 -1.98
CA HIS A 107 0.13 10.51 -0.83
C HIS A 107 -0.66 10.28 0.45
N ILE A 108 -0.17 9.38 1.30
CA ILE A 108 -0.70 9.16 2.64
C ILE A 108 0.27 9.79 3.64
N TYR A 109 -0.20 10.83 4.31
CA TYR A 109 0.49 11.47 5.43
C TYR A 109 0.09 10.81 6.75
N PRO A 110 0.95 10.87 7.79
CA PRO A 110 0.52 10.57 9.14
C PRO A 110 -0.62 11.51 9.54
N LEU A 111 -1.49 11.03 10.43
CA LEU A 111 -2.59 11.82 10.95
C LEU A 111 -2.06 13.07 11.64
N SER A 112 -2.73 14.20 11.41
CA SER A 112 -2.55 15.39 12.23
C SER A 112 -2.99 15.14 13.67
N PHE A 113 -2.47 15.93 14.62
CA PHE A 113 -2.88 15.82 16.02
C PHE A 113 -4.39 16.01 16.20
N SER A 114 -5.00 16.90 15.39
CA SER A 114 -6.46 17.09 15.37
C SER A 114 -7.23 15.86 14.92
N GLU A 115 -6.77 15.15 13.88
CA GLU A 115 -7.41 13.92 13.42
C GLU A 115 -7.23 12.80 14.43
N PHE A 116 -6.04 12.72 15.05
CA PHE A 116 -5.79 11.78 16.16
C PHE A 116 -6.75 12.02 17.34
N LEU A 117 -6.92 13.28 17.77
CA LEU A 117 -7.86 13.66 18.83
C LEU A 117 -9.31 13.31 18.50
N SER A 118 -9.72 13.36 17.23
CA SER A 118 -11.11 13.08 16.82
C SER A 118 -11.58 11.65 17.16
N VAL A 119 -10.63 10.72 17.28
CA VAL A 119 -10.90 9.30 17.60
C VAL A 119 -10.27 8.86 18.93
N TYR A 120 -9.48 9.72 19.58
CA TYR A 120 -8.83 9.40 20.85
C TYR A 120 -9.84 9.46 22.00
N GLN A 121 -9.92 8.40 22.78
CA GLN A 121 -10.78 8.32 23.96
C GLN A 121 -9.94 8.56 25.20
N GLY A 122 -9.85 9.81 25.65
CA GLY A 122 -9.08 10.20 26.82
C GLY A 122 -8.84 11.70 26.93
N ASP A 123 -8.00 12.09 27.88
CA ASP A 123 -7.66 13.50 28.10
C ASP A 123 -6.64 14.02 27.06
N LYS A 124 -6.68 15.34 26.78
CA LYS A 124 -5.83 15.99 25.77
C LYS A 124 -4.34 15.86 26.06
N TYR A 125 -3.93 15.86 27.33
CA TYR A 125 -2.51 15.72 27.69
C TYR A 125 -2.00 14.30 27.44
N GLN A 126 -2.84 13.29 27.71
CA GLN A 126 -2.53 11.89 27.38
C GLN A 126 -2.52 11.68 25.86
N ALA A 127 -3.48 12.27 25.15
CA ALA A 127 -3.53 12.23 23.70
C ALA A 127 -2.28 12.83 23.06
N PHE A 128 -1.79 13.97 23.59
CA PHE A 128 -0.57 14.61 23.08
C PHE A 128 0.67 13.75 23.29
N ASN A 129 0.83 13.17 24.50
CA ASN A 129 1.92 12.25 24.77
C ASN A 129 1.85 11.02 23.84
N ASP A 130 0.70 10.38 23.76
CA ASP A 130 0.50 9.21 22.90
C ASP A 130 0.71 9.53 21.42
N TYR A 131 0.29 10.71 20.96
CA TYR A 131 0.54 11.18 19.61
C TYR A 131 2.05 11.34 19.34
N LEU A 132 2.78 12.01 20.24
CA LEU A 132 4.23 12.16 20.12
C LEU A 132 4.94 10.79 20.13
N PHE A 133 4.50 9.86 20.98
CA PHE A 133 5.03 8.50 20.97
C PHE A 133 4.64 7.70 19.72
N THR A 134 3.45 7.91 19.16
CA THR A 134 2.94 7.16 18.00
C THR A 134 3.53 7.66 16.69
N VAL A 135 3.69 8.97 16.54
CA VAL A 135 4.31 9.59 15.36
C VAL A 135 5.85 9.52 15.46
N GLY A 136 6.40 9.55 16.68
CA GLY A 136 7.85 9.45 16.95
C GLY A 136 8.41 8.03 17.05
N SER A 137 7.59 6.97 17.08
CA SER A 137 8.08 5.57 17.17
C SER A 137 7.30 4.60 16.26
N ARG A 138 7.95 3.47 15.89
CA ARG A 138 7.41 2.36 15.06
C ARG A 138 6.13 1.66 15.60
N ARG A 139 5.41 2.24 16.58
CA ARG A 139 4.27 1.61 17.29
C ARG A 139 2.88 1.95 16.73
N PHE A 140 2.79 2.59 15.56
CA PHE A 140 1.53 2.83 14.81
C PHE A 140 0.60 1.60 14.72
N GLN A 141 1.17 0.39 14.74
CA GLN A 141 0.41 -0.86 14.68
C GLN A 141 -0.55 -1.12 15.85
N LYS A 142 -0.24 -0.63 17.06
CA LYS A 142 -1.08 -0.88 18.25
C LYS A 142 -2.35 -0.02 18.24
N TRP A 143 -2.28 1.19 17.69
CA TRP A 143 -3.38 2.16 17.65
C TRP A 143 -4.39 1.88 16.52
N LEU A 144 -3.94 1.48 15.34
CA LEU A 144 -4.83 1.14 14.23
C LEU A 144 -5.79 -0.02 14.55
N ASN A 145 -5.42 -0.92 15.47
CA ASN A 145 -6.31 -1.96 15.97
C ASN A 145 -7.47 -1.40 16.82
N THR A 146 -7.30 -0.23 17.43
CA THR A 146 -8.31 0.50 18.22
C THR A 146 -9.32 1.23 17.31
N VAL A 147 -8.91 1.67 16.12
CA VAL A 147 -9.71 2.50 15.20
C VAL A 147 -10.55 1.69 14.20
N LYS A 148 -10.55 0.34 14.29
CA LYS A 148 -11.31 -0.60 13.43
C LYS A 148 -12.84 -0.43 13.36
N LYS A 149 -13.42 0.65 13.88
CA LYS A 149 -14.88 0.86 14.01
C LYS A 149 -15.49 1.90 13.08
N GLN A 150 -14.77 2.50 12.13
CA GLN A 150 -15.38 3.45 11.17
C GLN A 150 -15.18 3.09 9.70
N PRO A 151 -16.20 3.34 8.85
CA PRO A 151 -16.14 3.03 7.43
C PRO A 151 -15.17 3.98 6.74
N ILE A 152 -14.14 3.41 6.11
CA ILE A 152 -13.27 4.14 5.20
C ILE A 152 -14.08 4.33 3.92
N ASN A 153 -14.25 5.58 3.49
CA ASN A 153 -15.03 5.91 2.30
C ASN A 153 -14.40 5.21 1.08
N PRO A 154 -15.12 4.33 0.36
CA PRO A 154 -14.54 3.53 -0.70
C PRO A 154 -14.14 4.45 -1.86
N ILE A 155 -12.83 4.51 -2.13
CA ILE A 155 -12.31 5.15 -3.33
C ILE A 155 -12.93 4.40 -4.52
N CYS A 156 -13.76 5.07 -5.31
CA CYS A 156 -14.33 4.52 -6.54
C CYS A 156 -13.19 3.99 -7.45
N ILE A 157 -13.13 2.67 -7.65
CA ILE A 157 -12.21 2.03 -8.58
C ILE A 157 -12.99 1.76 -9.87
N ARG A 158 -12.66 2.47 -10.95
CA ARG A 158 -13.10 2.13 -12.31
C ARG A 158 -11.86 2.06 -13.21
N LYS A 159 -11.73 0.94 -13.95
CA LYS A 159 -10.75 0.62 -15.03
C LYS A 159 -9.30 0.42 -14.58
N PRO A 160 -8.47 -0.31 -15.37
CA PRO A 160 -7.13 -0.69 -14.96
C PRO A 160 -6.23 0.53 -14.88
N ILE A 161 -6.03 0.99 -13.66
CA ILE A 161 -5.18 2.12 -13.32
C ILE A 161 -4.13 1.57 -12.39
N LEU A 162 -2.85 1.77 -12.73
CA LEU A 162 -1.76 1.53 -11.79
C LEU A 162 -1.92 2.51 -10.63
N LYS A 163 -2.34 2.04 -9.45
CA LYS A 163 -2.58 2.90 -8.29
C LYS A 163 -1.39 2.79 -7.35
N ILE A 164 -0.62 3.85 -7.27
CA ILE A 164 0.64 3.91 -6.53
C ILE A 164 0.35 4.62 -5.22
N LEU A 165 0.42 3.86 -4.13
CA LEU A 165 0.09 4.34 -2.80
C LEU A 165 1.40 4.68 -2.08
N LEU A 166 1.82 5.93 -2.19
CA LEU A 166 3.02 6.40 -1.51
C LEU A 166 2.66 6.84 -0.10
N ILE A 167 3.18 6.09 0.87
CA ILE A 167 3.09 6.47 2.28
C ILE A 167 4.32 7.33 2.56
N GLU A 168 4.11 8.65 2.58
CA GLU A 168 5.17 9.60 2.91
C GLU A 168 5.05 9.95 4.40
N THR A 169 5.95 9.39 5.21
CA THR A 169 6.13 9.83 6.60
C THR A 169 7.02 11.07 6.63
N GLU A 170 6.52 12.23 6.20
CA GLU A 170 7.15 13.50 6.56
C GLU A 170 6.53 14.01 7.87
N LEU A 171 7.33 14.00 8.94
CA LEU A 171 7.07 14.74 10.17
C LEU A 171 7.10 16.24 9.83
N LYS A 172 5.96 16.84 9.49
CA LYS A 172 5.80 18.29 9.58
C LYS A 172 5.62 18.65 11.05
N MET A 173 6.73 18.89 11.74
CA MET A 173 6.70 19.66 12.98
C MET A 173 6.33 21.10 12.60
N ILE A 174 5.08 21.49 12.88
CA ILE A 174 4.67 22.88 13.04
C ILE A 174 4.10 23.01 14.44
#